data_AF-A0A523NCL0-F1
#
_entry.id   AF-A0A523NCL0-F1
#
_cell.length_a   1.000
_cell.length_b   1.000
_cell.length_c   1.000
_cell.angle_alpha   90.00
_cell.angle_beta   90.00
_cell.angle_gamma   90.00
#
_symmetry.space_group_name_H-M   'P 1'
#
loop_
_entity.id
_entity.type
_entity.pdbx_description
1 polymer ?
#
loop_
_entity_poly.entity_id
_entity_poly.type
_entity_poly.pdbx_seq_one_letter_code
_entity_poly.pdbx_strand_id
1 'polypeptide(L)'
;MPEELDGTVIAPGETVPMTATIDMRAAPGPKESKVLLNFKLGLQPMRTALIKFTGEVAMAVRAEPAFVDALKGVSSGTVRVVSMDGRPFRVITAGGESPRYGDGFDPARHEPRLTYTLRWAVDYPARTDDCGGERLWWVVETDHPDCGVLPLRIRHECTGLLMDQDYKQRGWLFNQYMLNAGVVRPGEPVELDVGVRRLDMAATCGINAAESLTPDATAEFVGILEPPGEGSTVRLRFTARPGATGMLYAMVNFKSPTGDMEIAVLARVVD
;
A
#
# COMPACT_ATOMS: atom_id res chain seq x y z
N MET A 1 -10.66 15.16 15.45
CA MET A 1 -9.52 15.53 16.30
C MET A 1 -8.97 16.96 16.11
N PRO A 2 -9.80 17.99 15.78
CA PRO A 2 -9.48 19.40 16.12
C PRO A 2 -10.42 20.04 17.16
N GLU A 3 -11.52 19.37 17.56
CA GLU A 3 -12.58 19.98 18.39
C GLU A 3 -12.19 20.16 19.86
N GLU A 4 -11.19 19.44 20.36
CA GLU A 4 -10.86 19.40 21.80
C GLU A 4 -10.32 20.73 22.34
N LEU A 5 -9.81 21.60 21.47
CA LEU A 5 -9.28 22.92 21.85
C LEU A 5 -10.19 24.08 21.44
N ASP A 6 -11.33 23.80 20.80
CA ASP A 6 -12.22 24.88 20.36
C ASP A 6 -12.78 25.65 21.56
N GLY A 7 -12.78 26.97 21.47
CA GLY A 7 -13.19 27.85 22.56
C GLY A 7 -12.26 27.87 23.79
N THR A 8 -11.13 27.16 23.78
CA THR A 8 -10.19 27.14 24.93
C THR A 8 -9.48 28.48 25.08
N VAL A 9 -9.54 29.07 26.29
CA VAL A 9 -8.84 30.31 26.63
C VAL A 9 -7.52 30.00 27.30
N ILE A 10 -6.41 30.41 26.67
CA ILE A 10 -5.06 30.30 27.21
C ILE A 10 -4.71 31.63 27.88
N ALA A 11 -4.59 31.64 29.21
CA ALA A 11 -4.19 32.85 29.93
C ALA A 11 -2.71 33.18 29.67
N PRO A 12 -2.27 34.43 29.88
CA PRO A 12 -0.87 34.81 29.68
C PRO A 12 0.09 33.94 30.52
N GLY A 13 1.06 33.31 29.85
CA GLY A 13 2.03 32.43 30.49
C GLY A 13 1.55 31.00 30.76
N GLU A 14 0.27 30.71 30.55
CA GLU A 14 -0.28 29.35 30.67
C GLU A 14 0.03 28.50 29.43
N THR A 15 0.05 27.19 29.63
CA THR A 15 0.24 26.20 28.57
C THR A 15 -0.96 25.27 28.55
N VAL A 16 -1.47 24.98 27.35
CA VAL A 16 -2.51 23.96 27.17
C VAL A 16 -1.87 22.75 26.48
N PRO A 17 -1.90 21.56 27.08
CA PRO A 17 -1.40 20.35 26.44
C PRO A 17 -2.32 19.99 25.26
N MET A 18 -1.71 19.61 24.14
CA MET A 18 -2.41 19.09 22.97
C MET A 18 -1.78 17.77 22.58
N THR A 19 -2.60 16.74 22.37
CA THR A 19 -2.15 15.46 21.80
C THR A 19 -2.58 15.41 20.35
N ALA A 20 -1.62 15.23 19.45
CA ALA A 20 -1.87 14.99 18.04
C ALA A 20 -1.38 13.59 17.69
N THR A 21 -2.28 12.76 17.19
CA THR A 21 -2.00 11.38 16.78
C THR A 21 -2.12 11.31 15.27
N ILE A 22 -1.14 10.68 14.63
CA ILE A 22 -1.19 10.33 13.22
C ILE A 22 -1.40 8.82 13.12
N ASP A 23 -2.55 8.39 12.61
CA ASP A 23 -2.77 6.98 12.31
C ASP A 23 -1.93 6.59 11.09
N MET A 24 -0.82 5.91 11.37
CA MET A 24 0.08 5.39 10.37
C MET A 24 -0.33 3.97 9.94
N ARG A 25 -1.52 3.83 9.33
CA ARG A 25 -1.95 2.55 8.73
C ARG A 25 -0.92 1.94 7.79
N ALA A 26 -0.95 0.60 7.68
CA ALA A 26 0.08 -0.29 7.14
C ALA A 26 0.67 0.00 5.74
N ALA A 27 0.10 0.92 4.95
CA ALA A 27 0.67 1.30 3.66
C ALA A 27 2.05 1.95 3.85
N PRO A 28 3.15 1.35 3.34
CA PRO A 28 4.49 1.90 3.51
C PRO A 28 4.68 3.25 2.80
N GLY A 29 5.59 4.07 3.34
CA GLY A 29 6.02 5.35 2.77
C GLY A 29 5.80 6.55 3.69
N PRO A 30 6.27 7.74 3.26
CA PRO A 30 6.13 8.97 4.03
C PRO A 30 4.68 9.44 4.05
N LYS A 31 4.19 9.76 5.25
CA LYS A 31 2.89 10.38 5.50
C LYS A 31 3.12 11.76 6.10
N GLU A 32 2.52 12.76 5.47
CA GLU A 32 2.47 14.11 6.00
C GLU A 32 1.05 14.43 6.48
N SER A 33 0.95 15.05 7.66
CA SER A 33 -0.29 15.63 8.14
C SER A 33 -0.05 17.04 8.66
N LYS A 34 -1.11 17.85 8.68
CA LYS A 34 -1.05 19.26 9.04
C LYS A 34 -2.19 19.58 10.01
N VAL A 35 -1.85 20.16 11.14
CA VAL A 35 -2.82 20.74 12.07
C VAL A 35 -2.70 22.26 12.00
N LEU A 36 -3.80 22.92 11.70
CA LEU A 36 -3.92 24.37 11.72
C LEU A 36 -4.55 24.78 13.04
N LEU A 37 -3.82 25.54 13.85
CA LEU A 37 -4.32 26.13 15.09
C LEU A 37 -4.61 27.59 14.86
N ASN A 38 -5.87 27.98 15.07
CA ASN A 38 -6.29 29.37 14.92
C ASN A 38 -6.40 30.04 16.29
N PHE A 39 -5.72 31.17 16.44
CA PHE A 39 -5.68 31.97 17.66
C PHE A 39 -6.42 33.28 17.46
N LYS A 40 -7.39 33.55 18.33
CA LYS A 40 -8.07 34.84 18.42
C LYS A 40 -7.53 35.62 19.62
N LEU A 41 -6.82 36.70 19.35
CA LEU A 41 -6.25 37.59 20.37
C LEU A 41 -7.12 38.85 20.51
N GLY A 42 -8.23 38.74 21.23
CA GLY A 42 -9.18 39.85 21.43
C GLY A 42 -9.76 40.37 20.10
N LEU A 43 -9.53 41.65 19.80
CA LEU A 43 -9.96 42.33 18.56
C LEU A 43 -8.95 42.22 17.40
N GLN A 44 -7.81 41.55 17.61
CA GLN A 44 -6.81 41.38 16.56
C GLN A 44 -7.27 40.36 15.51
N PRO A 45 -6.75 40.45 14.27
CA PRO A 45 -6.95 39.42 13.25
C PRO A 45 -6.53 38.05 13.75
N MET A 46 -7.28 37.01 13.35
CA MET A 46 -6.95 35.63 13.65
C MET A 46 -5.54 35.30 13.15
N ARG A 47 -4.75 34.65 14.00
CA ARG A 47 -3.43 34.12 13.65
C ARG A 47 -3.50 32.62 13.52
N THR A 48 -2.88 32.06 12.50
CA THR A 48 -2.84 30.60 12.30
C THR A 48 -1.42 30.10 12.52
N ALA A 49 -1.24 29.14 13.42
CA ALA A 49 -0.04 28.33 13.51
C ALA A 49 -0.24 27.02 12.75
N LEU A 50 0.73 26.65 11.91
CA LEU A 50 0.73 25.39 11.20
C LEU A 50 1.71 24.44 11.90
N ILE A 51 1.21 23.32 12.38
CA ILE A 51 2.03 22.21 12.87
C ILE A 51 2.04 21.15 11.77
N LYS A 52 3.23 20.83 11.25
CA LYS A 52 3.44 19.76 10.27
C LYS A 52 3.93 18.51 10.98
N PHE A 53 3.29 17.39 10.69
CA PHE A 53 3.70 16.06 11.13
C PHE A 53 4.20 15.30 9.92
N THR A 54 5.37 14.69 10.05
CA THR A 54 5.94 13.79 9.05
C THR A 54 6.25 12.48 9.75
N GLY A 55 5.75 11.37 9.23
CA GLY A 55 6.12 10.03 9.66
C GLY A 55 6.34 9.13 8.47
N GLU A 56 7.06 8.03 8.65
CA GLU A 56 7.28 7.03 7.60
C GLU A 56 6.88 5.66 8.14
N VAL A 57 5.94 5.00 7.48
CA VAL A 57 5.72 3.56 7.68
C VAL A 57 6.79 2.87 6.85
N ALA A 58 7.89 2.48 7.50
CA ALA A 58 8.96 1.75 6.84
C ALA A 58 8.75 0.25 7.03
N MET A 59 8.86 -0.50 5.94
CA MET A 59 9.07 -1.95 6.03
C MET A 59 10.48 -2.23 6.52
N ALA A 60 10.69 -3.37 7.18
CA ALA A 60 12.03 -3.77 7.65
C ALA A 60 13.03 -4.00 6.51
N VAL A 61 12.54 -4.18 5.28
CA VAL A 61 13.33 -4.22 4.06
C VAL A 61 12.83 -3.14 3.09
N ARG A 62 13.77 -2.43 2.45
CA ARG A 62 13.49 -1.33 1.51
C ARG A 62 14.14 -1.58 0.15
N ALA A 63 13.46 -1.12 -0.91
CA ALA A 63 14.00 -1.08 -2.26
C ALA A 63 14.48 0.34 -2.65
N GLU A 64 15.57 0.41 -3.40
CA GLU A 64 16.18 1.62 -3.93
C GLU A 64 16.59 1.44 -5.40
N PRO A 65 15.88 2.08 -6.35
CA PRO A 65 14.66 2.87 -6.16
C PRO A 65 13.47 2.04 -5.63
N ALA A 66 12.47 2.70 -5.02
CA ALA A 66 11.27 2.05 -4.48
C ALA A 66 10.26 1.60 -5.57
N PHE A 67 10.70 1.52 -6.82
CA PHE A 67 9.89 1.22 -7.99
C PHE A 67 10.74 0.54 -9.06
N VAL A 68 10.08 -0.14 -9.99
CA VAL A 68 10.66 -0.63 -11.23
C VAL A 68 10.32 0.37 -12.33
N ASP A 69 11.33 0.95 -12.97
CA ASP A 69 11.13 2.01 -13.96
C ASP A 69 11.13 1.46 -15.38
N ALA A 70 9.97 0.96 -15.80
CA ALA A 70 9.75 0.33 -17.09
C ALA A 70 9.11 1.30 -18.08
N LEU A 71 9.59 2.55 -18.13
CA LEU A 71 9.11 3.55 -19.08
C LEU A 71 9.50 3.19 -20.52
N LYS A 72 9.00 3.95 -21.49
CA LYS A 72 9.16 3.68 -22.92
C LYS A 72 10.59 3.26 -23.32
N GLY A 73 10.70 2.05 -23.86
CA GLY A 73 11.96 1.45 -24.31
C GLY A 73 12.82 0.81 -23.23
N VAL A 74 12.34 0.78 -21.97
CA VAL A 74 13.02 0.16 -20.83
C VAL A 74 12.20 -1.03 -20.33
N SER A 75 12.71 -2.23 -20.52
CA SER A 75 12.08 -3.49 -20.07
C SER A 75 12.86 -4.21 -18.98
N SER A 76 14.05 -3.72 -18.62
CA SER A 76 14.89 -4.32 -17.59
C SER A 76 15.78 -3.28 -16.91
N GLY A 77 16.26 -3.64 -15.72
CA GLY A 77 17.13 -2.79 -14.94
C GLY A 77 17.58 -3.46 -13.65
N THR A 78 17.97 -2.64 -12.67
CA THR A 78 18.37 -3.13 -11.35
C THR A 78 17.67 -2.37 -10.24
N VAL A 79 17.56 -3.00 -9.08
CA VAL A 79 17.13 -2.39 -7.84
C VAL A 79 17.97 -2.91 -6.69
N ARG A 80 18.31 -2.04 -5.74
CA ARG A 80 18.98 -2.43 -4.51
C ARG A 80 17.93 -2.70 -3.44
N VAL A 81 18.04 -3.83 -2.74
CA VAL A 81 17.16 -4.19 -1.62
C VAL A 81 17.99 -4.26 -0.35
N VAL A 82 17.56 -3.58 0.71
CA VAL A 82 18.36 -3.29 1.91
C VAL A 82 17.53 -3.57 3.17
N SER A 83 18.12 -4.25 4.17
CA SER A 83 17.56 -4.35 5.52
C SER A 83 17.74 -3.02 6.26
N MET A 84 16.65 -2.52 6.82
CA MET A 84 16.60 -1.27 7.57
C MET A 84 16.76 -1.48 9.07
N ASP A 85 16.57 -2.70 9.56
CA ASP A 85 16.67 -3.08 10.97
C ASP A 85 17.99 -3.78 11.32
N GLY A 86 18.88 -3.97 10.34
CA GLY A 86 20.20 -4.58 10.52
C GLY A 86 20.17 -6.11 10.59
N ARG A 87 19.04 -6.76 10.29
CA ARG A 87 18.94 -8.22 10.24
C ARG A 87 19.22 -8.74 8.82
N PRO A 88 20.18 -9.66 8.64
CA PRO A 88 20.37 -10.33 7.36
C PRO A 88 19.12 -11.13 6.96
N PHE A 89 18.82 -11.14 5.67
CA PHE A 89 17.68 -11.85 5.09
C PHE A 89 18.09 -12.50 3.77
N ARG A 90 17.28 -13.41 3.25
CA ARG A 90 17.36 -13.98 1.90
C ARG A 90 16.24 -13.42 1.05
N VAL A 91 16.57 -13.16 -0.21
CA VAL A 91 15.56 -12.97 -1.25
C VAL A 91 15.16 -14.35 -1.77
N ILE A 92 13.87 -14.66 -1.73
CA ILE A 92 13.31 -15.96 -2.11
C ILE A 92 12.93 -15.95 -3.59
N THR A 93 12.10 -14.99 -4.00
CA THR A 93 11.75 -14.74 -5.40
C THR A 93 11.77 -13.25 -5.69
N ALA A 94 11.87 -12.90 -6.97
CA ALA A 94 11.78 -11.53 -7.44
C ALA A 94 11.00 -11.51 -8.76
N GLY A 95 9.85 -10.83 -8.79
CA GLY A 95 8.93 -10.84 -9.93
C GLY A 95 8.18 -12.16 -10.15
N GLY A 96 8.14 -13.03 -9.13
CA GLY A 96 7.59 -14.39 -9.26
C GLY A 96 8.57 -15.42 -9.86
N GLU A 97 9.83 -15.04 -10.06
CA GLU A 97 10.89 -15.92 -10.55
C GLU A 97 12.03 -16.05 -9.53
N SER A 98 12.95 -17.00 -9.79
CA SER A 98 14.21 -17.08 -9.03
C SER A 98 15.00 -15.76 -9.14
N PRO A 99 15.54 -15.22 -8.03
CA PRO A 99 16.18 -13.91 -8.04
C PRO A 99 17.43 -13.88 -8.92
N ARG A 100 17.52 -12.88 -9.79
CA ARG A 100 18.72 -12.63 -10.60
C ARG A 100 19.62 -11.60 -9.91
N TYR A 101 20.68 -12.05 -9.28
CA TYR A 101 21.60 -11.17 -8.55
C TYR A 101 22.56 -10.42 -9.48
N GLY A 102 22.65 -9.11 -9.30
CA GLY A 102 23.48 -8.21 -10.11
C GLY A 102 24.96 -8.18 -9.72
N ASP A 103 25.28 -8.63 -8.51
CA ASP A 103 26.58 -8.54 -7.84
C ASP A 103 27.29 -9.89 -7.67
N GLY A 104 26.80 -10.94 -8.34
CA GLY A 104 27.40 -12.29 -8.28
C GLY A 104 27.09 -13.05 -6.99
N PHE A 105 26.08 -12.64 -6.22
CA PHE A 105 25.59 -13.46 -5.10
C PHE A 105 25.02 -14.81 -5.57
N ASP A 106 25.47 -15.89 -4.93
CA ASP A 106 24.96 -17.24 -5.10
C ASP A 106 24.26 -17.69 -3.80
N PRO A 107 22.93 -17.87 -3.79
CA PRO A 107 22.19 -18.26 -2.59
C PRO A 107 22.57 -19.64 -2.04
N ALA A 108 23.18 -20.51 -2.85
CA ALA A 108 23.63 -21.84 -2.44
C ALA A 108 25.01 -21.83 -1.78
N ARG A 109 25.80 -20.77 -1.97
CA ARG A 109 27.19 -20.68 -1.48
C ARG A 109 27.41 -19.58 -0.46
N HIS A 110 26.56 -18.57 -0.45
CA HIS A 110 26.71 -17.40 0.41
C HIS A 110 25.63 -17.34 1.48
N GLU A 111 26.04 -16.86 2.66
CA GLU A 111 25.14 -16.55 3.77
C GLU A 111 24.20 -15.37 3.44
N PRO A 112 23.04 -15.26 4.12
CA PRO A 112 22.14 -14.12 4.01
C PRO A 112 22.88 -12.79 4.23
N ARG A 113 22.44 -11.73 3.55
CA ARG A 113 23.08 -10.40 3.58
C ARG A 113 22.10 -9.33 4.01
N LEU A 114 22.65 -8.17 4.37
CA LEU A 114 21.88 -6.95 4.61
C LEU A 114 21.43 -6.28 3.32
N THR A 115 22.11 -6.56 2.20
CA THR A 115 21.89 -5.86 0.93
C THR A 115 22.05 -6.79 -0.26
N TYR A 116 21.17 -6.62 -1.24
CA TYR A 116 21.19 -7.30 -2.52
C TYR A 116 21.03 -6.32 -3.67
N THR A 117 21.70 -6.56 -4.80
CA THR A 117 21.35 -5.93 -6.08
C THR A 117 20.57 -6.96 -6.90
N LEU A 118 19.30 -6.68 -7.19
CA LEU A 118 18.44 -7.55 -7.98
C LEU A 118 18.28 -6.98 -9.39
N ARG A 119 18.33 -7.85 -10.40
CA ARG A 119 17.98 -7.52 -11.79
C ARG A 119 16.50 -7.79 -12.00
N TRP A 120 15.77 -6.76 -12.39
CA TRP A 120 14.38 -6.90 -12.78
C TRP A 120 14.24 -6.90 -14.31
N ALA A 121 13.22 -7.59 -14.79
CA ALA A 121 12.73 -7.46 -16.16
C ALA A 121 11.21 -7.54 -16.11
N VAL A 122 10.54 -6.75 -16.93
CA VAL A 122 9.10 -6.80 -17.13
C VAL A 122 8.84 -6.92 -18.63
N ASP A 123 7.93 -7.81 -19.00
CA ASP A 123 7.54 -8.01 -20.38
C ASP A 123 6.22 -7.27 -20.62
N TYR A 124 6.32 -5.94 -20.73
CA TYR A 124 5.19 -5.09 -21.07
C TYR A 124 5.21 -4.77 -22.55
N PRO A 125 4.07 -4.86 -23.24
CA PRO A 125 3.99 -4.47 -24.63
C PRO A 125 4.51 -3.03 -24.79
N ALA A 126 5.47 -2.84 -25.70
CA ALA A 126 6.18 -1.57 -25.89
C ALA A 126 5.29 -0.39 -26.34
N ARG A 127 4.03 -0.70 -26.66
CA ARG A 127 2.92 0.20 -27.04
C ARG A 127 1.73 -0.68 -27.34
N THR A 128 0.65 -0.55 -26.60
CA THR A 128 -0.63 -1.06 -27.06
C THR A 128 -1.73 -0.13 -26.59
N ASP A 129 -2.66 0.15 -27.49
CA ASP A 129 -3.94 0.80 -27.23
C ASP A 129 -4.87 -0.08 -26.33
N ASP A 130 -4.27 -1.12 -25.75
CA ASP A 130 -4.73 -2.17 -24.85
C ASP A 130 -3.69 -2.23 -23.72
N CYS A 131 -3.97 -1.49 -22.66
CA CYS A 131 -3.24 -1.54 -21.39
C CYS A 131 -3.95 -2.50 -20.40
N GLY A 132 -4.67 -3.50 -20.91
CA GLY A 132 -5.47 -4.42 -20.10
C GLY A 132 -4.61 -5.52 -19.46
N GLY A 133 -4.82 -5.76 -18.16
CA GLY A 133 -4.30 -6.96 -17.48
C GLY A 133 -2.83 -6.94 -17.07
N GLU A 134 -2.10 -5.83 -17.23
CA GLU A 134 -0.72 -5.73 -16.76
C GLU A 134 -0.63 -5.75 -15.22
N ARG A 135 0.40 -6.42 -14.69
CA ARG A 135 0.68 -6.37 -13.25
C ARG A 135 0.99 -4.92 -12.85
N LEU A 136 0.62 -4.52 -11.65
CA LEU A 136 0.95 -3.17 -11.16
C LEU A 136 2.21 -3.19 -10.30
N TRP A 137 2.60 -4.36 -9.82
CA TRP A 137 3.66 -4.53 -8.83
C TRP A 137 4.65 -5.61 -9.27
N TRP A 138 5.93 -5.28 -9.24
CA TRP A 138 7.02 -6.24 -9.27
C TRP A 138 7.37 -6.54 -7.81
N VAL A 139 7.24 -7.79 -7.40
CA VAL A 139 7.23 -8.14 -5.98
C VAL A 139 8.46 -8.95 -5.63
N VAL A 140 9.10 -8.61 -4.52
CA VAL A 140 10.22 -9.34 -3.95
C VAL A 140 9.72 -10.09 -2.71
N GLU A 141 9.91 -11.40 -2.70
CA GLU A 141 9.67 -12.22 -1.50
C GLU A 141 10.94 -12.33 -0.68
N THR A 142 10.83 -12.21 0.64
CA THR A 142 11.96 -12.41 1.54
C THR A 142 11.60 -13.35 2.70
N ASP A 143 12.63 -13.87 3.35
CA ASP A 143 12.48 -14.59 4.63
C ASP A 143 12.56 -13.66 5.85
N HIS A 144 12.64 -12.34 5.64
CA HIS A 144 12.65 -11.37 6.74
C HIS A 144 11.31 -11.45 7.49
N PRO A 145 11.32 -11.66 8.83
CA PRO A 145 10.09 -11.89 9.60
C PRO A 145 9.09 -10.73 9.48
N ASP A 146 9.61 -9.50 9.43
CA ASP A 146 8.81 -8.28 9.34
C ASP A 146 8.65 -7.75 7.89
N CYS A 147 9.06 -8.52 6.87
CA CYS A 147 8.94 -8.10 5.46
C CYS A 147 8.92 -9.28 4.47
N GLY A 148 7.98 -10.22 4.63
CA GLY A 148 7.87 -11.36 3.72
C GLY A 148 7.55 -11.00 2.25
N VAL A 149 6.88 -9.86 2.05
CA VAL A 149 6.44 -9.37 0.73
C VAL A 149 6.80 -7.89 0.61
N LEU A 150 7.68 -7.58 -0.34
CA LEU A 150 8.14 -6.23 -0.67
C LEU A 150 7.66 -5.83 -2.08
N PRO A 151 6.58 -5.04 -2.20
CA PRO A 151 6.06 -4.60 -3.49
C PRO A 151 6.79 -3.38 -4.03
N LEU A 152 7.20 -3.42 -5.30
CA LEU A 152 7.72 -2.28 -6.04
C LEU A 152 6.73 -1.93 -7.14
N ARG A 153 6.24 -0.69 -7.15
CA ARG A 153 5.33 -0.24 -8.21
C ARG A 153 6.09 -0.27 -9.54
N ILE A 154 5.50 -0.90 -10.55
CA ILE A 154 6.00 -0.79 -11.91
C ILE A 154 5.51 0.54 -12.47
N ARG A 155 6.45 1.39 -12.89
CA ARG A 155 6.18 2.62 -13.62
C ARG A 155 6.26 2.32 -15.11
N HIS A 156 5.10 2.36 -15.74
CA HIS A 156 4.88 2.16 -17.16
C HIS A 156 3.75 3.09 -17.62
N GLU A 157 3.69 3.39 -18.92
CA GLU A 157 2.65 4.26 -19.49
C GLU A 157 1.24 3.68 -19.25
N CYS A 158 1.10 2.35 -19.15
CA CYS A 158 -0.14 1.65 -18.83
C CYS A 158 -0.46 1.53 -17.34
N THR A 159 0.35 2.10 -16.44
CA THR A 159 0.20 1.93 -14.99
C THR A 159 -0.12 3.26 -14.30
N GLY A 160 -1.41 3.57 -14.08
CA GLY A 160 -1.80 4.83 -13.40
C GLY A 160 -3.30 5.07 -13.31
N LEU A 161 -3.70 6.15 -12.63
CA LEU A 161 -5.11 6.54 -12.44
C LEU A 161 -5.83 6.83 -13.77
N LEU A 162 -5.08 7.18 -14.83
CA LEU A 162 -5.63 7.38 -16.18
C LEU A 162 -6.30 6.11 -16.76
N MET A 163 -6.00 4.94 -16.19
CA MET A 163 -6.57 3.66 -16.61
C MET A 163 -7.91 3.35 -15.94
N ASP A 164 -8.17 3.97 -14.81
CA ASP A 164 -9.46 3.84 -14.13
C ASP A 164 -10.37 4.98 -14.58
N GLN A 165 -10.84 4.95 -15.83
CA GLN A 165 -11.63 6.06 -16.40
C GLN A 165 -13.01 6.21 -15.76
N ASP A 166 -13.53 5.13 -15.19
CA ASP A 166 -14.86 5.08 -14.58
C ASP A 166 -14.89 5.58 -13.13
N TYR A 167 -13.73 5.94 -12.53
CA TYR A 167 -13.66 6.39 -11.13
C TYR A 167 -14.62 7.56 -10.81
N LYS A 168 -14.82 8.47 -11.77
CA LYS A 168 -15.74 9.60 -11.61
C LYS A 168 -17.20 9.15 -11.58
N GLN A 169 -17.55 8.14 -12.38
CA GLN A 169 -18.90 7.58 -12.43
C GLN A 169 -19.18 6.74 -11.18
N ARG A 170 -18.17 5.97 -10.72
CA ARG A 170 -18.29 5.18 -9.49
C ARG A 170 -18.39 6.04 -8.23
N GLY A 171 -17.75 7.22 -8.23
CA GLY A 171 -17.80 8.18 -7.12
C GLY A 171 -16.87 7.84 -5.94
N TRP A 172 -16.04 6.81 -6.09
CA TRP A 172 -15.09 6.36 -5.06
C TRP A 172 -13.85 5.71 -5.70
N LEU A 173 -12.75 5.73 -4.94
CA LEU A 173 -11.49 5.05 -5.26
C LEU A 173 -10.81 4.58 -3.97
N PHE A 174 -9.94 3.58 -4.06
CA PHE A 174 -9.11 3.21 -2.93
C PHE A 174 -7.97 4.21 -2.69
N ASN A 175 -7.63 4.43 -1.42
CA ASN A 175 -6.49 5.25 -1.01
C ASN A 175 -5.13 4.58 -1.28
N GLN A 176 -5.14 3.29 -1.58
CA GLN A 176 -3.98 2.47 -1.89
C GLN A 176 -4.30 1.55 -3.07
N TYR A 177 -3.29 1.22 -3.87
CA TYR A 177 -3.46 0.42 -5.09
C TYR A 177 -3.11 -1.06 -4.92
N MET A 178 -2.89 -1.48 -3.66
CA MET A 178 -2.67 -2.87 -3.29
C MET A 178 -2.95 -3.10 -1.79
N LEU A 179 -3.12 -4.37 -1.41
CA LEU A 179 -3.17 -4.84 -0.03
C LEU A 179 -2.04 -5.84 0.22
N ASN A 180 -1.19 -5.56 1.20
CA ASN A 180 -0.12 -6.47 1.58
C ASN A 180 -0.61 -7.40 2.69
N ALA A 181 -0.84 -8.67 2.35
CA ALA A 181 -1.24 -9.70 3.31
C ALA A 181 -0.04 -10.32 4.06
N GLY A 182 1.19 -9.95 3.68
CA GLY A 182 2.40 -10.48 4.29
C GLY A 182 2.57 -11.97 4.04
N VAL A 183 2.96 -12.71 5.07
CA VAL A 183 3.09 -14.17 5.03
C VAL A 183 1.78 -14.80 5.49
N VAL A 184 1.20 -15.67 4.67
CA VAL A 184 -0.07 -16.35 4.94
C VAL A 184 0.07 -17.87 4.80
N ARG A 185 -0.85 -18.61 5.40
CA ARG A 185 -0.94 -20.07 5.28
C ARG A 185 -2.21 -20.46 4.51
N PRO A 186 -2.17 -21.51 3.67
CA PRO A 186 -3.37 -22.01 3.00
C PRO A 186 -4.48 -22.33 4.00
N GLY A 187 -5.70 -21.86 3.71
CA GLY A 187 -6.88 -22.09 4.54
C GLY A 187 -6.98 -21.21 5.80
N GLU A 188 -5.94 -20.43 6.14
CA GLU A 188 -5.97 -19.49 7.25
C GLU A 188 -6.38 -18.09 6.75
N PRO A 189 -7.57 -17.58 7.14
CA PRO A 189 -8.02 -16.27 6.70
C PRO A 189 -7.26 -15.14 7.41
N VAL A 190 -6.97 -14.07 6.66
CA VAL A 190 -6.47 -12.80 7.20
C VAL A 190 -7.46 -11.67 6.90
N GLU A 191 -7.61 -10.73 7.84
CA GLU A 191 -8.41 -9.52 7.62
C GLU A 191 -7.52 -8.38 7.12
N LEU A 192 -7.93 -7.75 6.03
CA LEU A 192 -7.23 -6.67 5.37
C LEU A 192 -8.15 -5.46 5.25
N ASP A 193 -7.62 -4.29 5.58
CA ASP A 193 -8.37 -3.03 5.54
C ASP A 193 -7.89 -2.15 4.39
N VAL A 194 -8.83 -1.69 3.57
CA VAL A 194 -8.58 -0.74 2.48
C VAL A 194 -9.35 0.56 2.71
N GLY A 195 -8.62 1.68 2.79
CA GLY A 195 -9.23 2.99 2.89
C GLY A 195 -9.90 3.40 1.57
N VAL A 196 -11.09 3.99 1.66
CA VAL A 196 -11.85 4.46 0.51
C VAL A 196 -11.89 5.99 0.51
N ARG A 197 -11.46 6.60 -0.58
CA ARG A 197 -11.68 8.01 -0.86
C ARG A 197 -12.95 8.17 -1.67
N ARG A 198 -13.90 8.89 -1.09
CA ARG A 198 -15.12 9.31 -1.74
C ARG A 198 -14.86 10.60 -2.52
N LEU A 199 -15.39 10.70 -3.73
CA LEU A 199 -15.35 11.94 -4.53
C LEU A 199 -16.45 12.92 -4.11
N ASP A 200 -17.59 12.38 -3.66
CA ASP A 200 -18.64 13.14 -2.97
C ASP A 200 -18.61 12.80 -1.47
N MET A 201 -18.30 13.79 -0.63
CA MET A 201 -18.23 13.59 0.82
C MET A 201 -19.60 13.34 1.47
N ALA A 202 -20.71 13.68 0.81
CA ALA A 202 -22.06 13.45 1.30
C ALA A 202 -22.57 12.02 1.04
N ALA A 203 -22.00 11.31 0.06
CA ALA A 203 -22.40 9.95 -0.28
C ALA A 203 -21.84 8.93 0.71
N THR A 204 -22.60 7.90 1.08
CA THR A 204 -22.06 6.76 1.86
C THR A 204 -21.19 5.86 0.99
N CYS A 205 -20.28 5.09 1.61
CA CYS A 205 -19.53 4.08 0.87
C CYS A 205 -20.49 2.94 0.48
N GLY A 206 -20.68 2.75 -0.83
CA GLY A 206 -21.62 1.77 -1.38
C GLY A 206 -21.04 0.38 -1.63
N ILE A 207 -19.79 0.12 -1.25
CA ILE A 207 -19.13 -1.18 -1.48
C ILE A 207 -19.80 -2.23 -0.59
N ASN A 208 -20.27 -3.32 -1.20
CA ASN A 208 -21.07 -4.33 -0.52
C ASN A 208 -20.66 -5.78 -0.84
N ALA A 209 -19.72 -5.99 -1.75
CA ALA A 209 -19.18 -7.29 -2.06
C ALA A 209 -17.71 -7.19 -2.48
N ALA A 210 -17.00 -8.29 -2.30
CA ALA A 210 -15.66 -8.50 -2.79
C ALA A 210 -15.53 -9.97 -3.19
N GLU A 211 -14.84 -10.23 -4.30
CA GLU A 211 -14.56 -11.58 -4.78
C GLU A 211 -13.14 -11.65 -5.33
N SER A 212 -12.48 -12.81 -5.19
CA SER A 212 -11.21 -13.01 -5.87
C SER A 212 -11.44 -13.40 -7.32
N LEU A 213 -10.73 -12.74 -8.23
CA LEU A 213 -10.60 -13.11 -9.64
C LEU A 213 -9.47 -14.13 -9.85
N THR A 214 -8.71 -14.44 -8.80
CA THR A 214 -7.58 -15.37 -8.84
C THR A 214 -7.99 -16.72 -8.23
N PRO A 215 -7.87 -17.83 -8.97
CA PRO A 215 -8.34 -19.14 -8.50
C PRO A 215 -7.70 -19.60 -7.18
N ASP A 216 -6.44 -19.24 -6.94
CA ASP A 216 -5.66 -19.68 -5.77
C ASP A 216 -6.02 -18.94 -4.47
N ALA A 217 -7.03 -18.08 -4.49
CA ALA A 217 -7.48 -17.33 -3.32
C ALA A 217 -9.01 -17.25 -3.23
N THR A 218 -9.50 -16.91 -2.04
CA THR A 218 -10.82 -16.34 -1.82
C THR A 218 -10.70 -14.96 -1.23
N ALA A 219 -11.70 -14.13 -1.52
CA ALA A 219 -11.88 -12.81 -0.95
C ALA A 219 -13.35 -12.67 -0.59
N GLU A 220 -13.63 -12.23 0.63
CA GLU A 220 -14.98 -12.01 1.14
C GLU A 220 -15.09 -10.61 1.72
N PHE A 221 -16.12 -9.87 1.34
CA PHE A 221 -16.45 -8.61 1.98
C PHE A 221 -16.94 -8.87 3.41
N VAL A 222 -16.29 -8.25 4.39
CA VAL A 222 -16.66 -8.38 5.81
C VAL A 222 -17.55 -7.21 6.24
N GLY A 223 -17.23 -6.00 5.79
CA GLY A 223 -18.01 -4.82 6.15
C GLY A 223 -17.30 -3.51 5.84
N ILE A 224 -17.99 -2.42 6.13
CA ILE A 224 -17.44 -1.07 6.13
C ILE A 224 -17.25 -0.64 7.58
N LEU A 225 -16.05 -0.15 7.88
CA LEU A 225 -15.70 0.53 9.11
C LEU A 225 -15.70 2.03 8.81
N GLU A 226 -16.36 2.82 9.67
CA GLU A 226 -16.37 4.29 9.56
C GLU A 226 -15.65 4.92 10.76
N PRO A 227 -14.31 4.88 10.79
CA PRO A 227 -13.55 5.55 11.84
C PRO A 227 -13.80 7.06 11.81
N PRO A 228 -14.02 7.70 12.98
CA PRO A 228 -14.33 9.13 13.08
C PRO A 228 -13.28 10.00 12.39
N GLY A 229 -13.71 10.81 11.42
CA GLY A 229 -12.84 11.78 10.72
C GLY A 229 -11.89 11.19 9.66
N GLU A 230 -11.96 9.88 9.39
CA GLU A 230 -10.99 9.18 8.53
C GLU A 230 -11.60 8.57 7.25
N GLY A 231 -12.88 8.86 6.98
CA GLY A 231 -13.61 8.29 5.85
C GLY A 231 -13.93 6.80 6.04
N SER A 232 -14.43 6.17 4.98
CA SER A 232 -14.86 4.77 5.03
C SER A 232 -13.66 3.84 4.76
N THR A 233 -13.58 2.76 5.51
CA THR A 233 -12.61 1.68 5.34
C THR A 233 -13.37 0.40 5.04
N VAL A 234 -13.03 -0.29 3.96
CA VAL A 234 -13.62 -1.59 3.66
C VAL A 234 -12.72 -2.68 4.24
N ARG A 235 -13.33 -3.62 4.96
CA ARG A 235 -12.66 -4.81 5.46
C ARG A 235 -12.93 -6.01 4.55
N LEU A 236 -11.84 -6.66 4.18
CA LEU A 236 -11.79 -7.87 3.36
C LEU A 236 -11.27 -9.02 4.21
N ARG A 237 -11.91 -10.19 4.13
CA ARG A 237 -11.31 -11.46 4.55
C ARG A 237 -10.70 -12.13 3.34
N PHE A 238 -9.39 -12.34 3.39
CA PHE A 238 -8.62 -12.96 2.31
C PHE A 238 -8.08 -14.31 2.78
N THR A 239 -8.19 -15.35 1.95
CA THR A 239 -7.67 -16.68 2.27
C THR A 239 -6.97 -17.27 1.06
N ALA A 240 -5.71 -17.69 1.22
CA ALA A 240 -5.03 -18.50 0.22
C ALA A 240 -5.67 -19.91 0.21
N ARG A 241 -5.97 -20.45 -0.98
CA ARG A 241 -6.59 -21.79 -1.07
C ARG A 241 -5.59 -22.90 -0.76
N PRO A 242 -6.07 -24.08 -0.32
CA PRO A 242 -5.24 -25.29 -0.24
C PRO A 242 -4.50 -25.55 -1.56
N GLY A 243 -3.20 -25.81 -1.46
CA GLY A 243 -2.32 -26.04 -2.62
C GLY A 243 -1.62 -24.80 -3.18
N ALA A 244 -2.01 -23.59 -2.76
CA ALA A 244 -1.26 -22.37 -3.09
C ALA A 244 0.08 -22.37 -2.34
N THR A 245 1.17 -21.99 -3.02
CA THR A 245 2.52 -21.89 -2.42
C THR A 245 3.29 -20.74 -3.07
N GLY A 246 4.21 -20.11 -2.32
CA GLY A 246 5.06 -19.03 -2.83
C GLY A 246 4.30 -17.72 -3.06
N MET A 247 4.78 -16.91 -4.02
CA MET A 247 4.19 -15.61 -4.34
C MET A 247 2.75 -15.75 -4.84
N LEU A 248 1.81 -15.18 -4.08
CA LEU A 248 0.41 -15.04 -4.47
C LEU A 248 0.13 -13.58 -4.83
N TYR A 249 -0.08 -13.33 -6.12
CA TYR A 249 -0.57 -12.07 -6.65
C TYR A 249 -2.05 -12.27 -6.99
N ALA A 250 -2.94 -11.99 -6.05
CA ALA A 250 -4.38 -12.18 -6.23
C ALA A 250 -5.06 -10.87 -6.64
N MET A 251 -5.86 -10.90 -7.71
CA MET A 251 -6.74 -9.79 -8.06
C MET A 251 -8.07 -9.96 -7.33
N VAL A 252 -8.53 -8.91 -6.66
CA VAL A 252 -9.81 -8.88 -5.95
C VAL A 252 -10.67 -7.78 -6.54
N ASN A 253 -11.87 -8.15 -6.98
CA ASN A 253 -12.87 -7.21 -7.46
C ASN A 253 -13.80 -6.80 -6.33
N PHE A 254 -13.88 -5.50 -6.05
CA PHE A 254 -14.84 -4.91 -5.13
C PHE A 254 -16.02 -4.33 -5.89
N LYS A 255 -17.24 -4.61 -5.43
CA LYS A 255 -18.47 -4.23 -6.11
C LYS A 255 -19.27 -3.21 -5.31
N SER A 256 -19.87 -2.25 -6.02
CA SER A 256 -20.89 -1.35 -5.49
C SER A 256 -22.01 -1.15 -6.52
N PRO A 257 -23.18 -0.61 -6.12
CA PRO A 257 -24.23 -0.24 -7.08
C PRO A 257 -23.79 0.78 -8.14
N THR A 258 -22.73 1.53 -7.88
CA THR A 258 -22.19 2.58 -8.76
C THR A 258 -21.03 2.09 -9.64
N GLY A 259 -20.56 0.86 -9.43
CA GLY A 259 -19.58 0.17 -10.27
C GLY A 259 -18.52 -0.59 -9.47
N ASP A 260 -17.60 -1.19 -10.21
CA ASP A 260 -16.63 -2.15 -9.68
C ASP A 260 -15.20 -1.59 -9.74
N MET A 261 -14.33 -2.05 -8.84
CA MET A 261 -12.90 -1.72 -8.87
C MET A 261 -12.06 -2.90 -8.39
N GLU A 262 -11.00 -3.18 -9.14
CA GLU A 262 -10.03 -4.22 -8.81
C GLU A 262 -8.86 -3.68 -7.99
N ILE A 263 -8.37 -4.49 -7.07
CA ILE A 263 -7.13 -4.24 -6.32
C ILE A 263 -6.32 -5.53 -6.17
N ALA A 264 -5.00 -5.41 -6.22
CA ALA A 264 -4.11 -6.54 -5.99
C ALA A 264 -3.95 -6.80 -4.48
N VAL A 265 -4.13 -8.05 -4.05
CA VAL A 265 -3.68 -8.57 -2.76
C VAL A 265 -2.40 -9.35 -2.99
N LEU A 266 -1.34 -8.98 -2.27
CA LEU A 266 -0.03 -9.61 -2.38
C LEU A 266 0.26 -10.40 -1.12
N ALA A 267 0.64 -11.66 -1.26
CA ALA A 267 0.99 -12.53 -0.15
C ALA A 267 2.15 -13.45 -0.52
N ARG A 268 2.90 -13.88 0.49
CA ARG A 268 3.80 -15.04 0.42
C ARG A 268 3.09 -16.19 1.13
N VAL A 269 2.77 -17.25 0.39
CA VAL A 269 2.09 -18.42 0.93
C VAL A 269 3.14 -19.44 1.39
N VAL A 270 3.09 -19.79 2.67
CA VAL A 270 3.97 -20.81 3.29
C VAL A 270 3.13 -21.97 3.82
N ASP A 271 3.67 -23.18 3.70
CA ASP A 271 3.08 -24.40 4.27
C ASP A 271 3.04 -24.34 5.79
#